data_AF-A0A972TPN2-F1
#
_entry.id   AF-A0A972TPN2-F1
#
_cell.length_a   1.000
_cell.length_b   1.000
_cell.length_c   1.000
_cell.angle_alpha   90.00
_cell.angle_beta   90.00
_cell.angle_gamma   90.00
#
_symmetry.space_group_name_H-M   'P 1'
#
loop_
_entity.id
_entity.type
_entity.pdbx_description
1 polymer ?
#
loop_
_entity_poly.entity_id
_entity_poly.type
_entity_poly.pdbx_seq_one_letter_code
_entity_poly.pdbx_strand_id
1 'polypeptide(L)' 'PLPDGPTAGKEIDGEVMRQDYFQAMDWDTETGKPSKSKLLELGLKDVAEAIWP' A
#
# COMPACT_ATOMS: atom_id res chain seq x y z
N PRO A 1 -21.40 4.91 -1.77
CA PRO A 1 -21.89 5.98 -0.86
C PRO A 1 -23.01 5.54 0.11
N LEU A 2 -23.09 6.15 1.30
CA LEU A 2 -24.25 6.01 2.18
C LEU A 2 -25.45 6.82 1.64
N PRO A 3 -26.69 6.33 1.78
CA PRO A 3 -27.87 7.01 1.22
C PRO A 3 -28.39 8.19 2.06
N ASP A 4 -28.10 8.24 3.36
CA ASP A 4 -28.59 9.31 4.26
C ASP A 4 -27.63 9.54 5.45
N GLY A 5 -27.82 10.63 6.19
CA GLY A 5 -27.01 11.09 7.31
C GLY A 5 -25.89 12.09 6.92
N PRO A 6 -25.09 12.56 7.89
CA PRO A 6 -24.06 13.61 7.68
C PRO A 6 -22.94 13.26 6.69
N THR A 7 -22.84 12.00 6.30
CA THR A 7 -21.87 11.48 5.33
C THR A 7 -22.54 10.87 4.10
N ALA A 8 -23.85 11.09 3.92
CA ALA A 8 -24.58 10.69 2.73
C ALA A 8 -23.88 11.20 1.46
N GLY A 9 -23.81 10.35 0.43
CA GLY A 9 -23.18 10.69 -0.84
C GLY A 9 -21.65 10.81 -0.81
N LYS A 10 -21.01 10.73 0.36
CA LYS A 10 -19.54 10.72 0.44
C LYS A 10 -19.01 9.34 0.04
N GLU A 11 -17.98 9.36 -0.80
CA GLU A 11 -17.23 8.18 -1.19
C GLU A 11 -15.76 8.40 -0.86
N ILE A 12 -15.09 7.31 -0.55
CA ILE A 12 -13.66 7.28 -0.32
C ILE A 12 -13.02 6.82 -1.62
N ASP A 13 -12.02 7.57 -2.10
CA ASP A 13 -11.18 7.12 -3.19
C ASP A 13 -10.18 6.09 -2.65
N GLY A 14 -10.56 4.82 -2.73
CA GLY A 14 -9.73 3.72 -2.28
C GLY A 14 -8.47 3.53 -3.12
N GLU A 15 -8.45 4.01 -4.36
CA GLU A 15 -7.27 3.89 -5.22
C GLU A 15 -6.18 4.85 -4.75
N VAL A 16 -6.54 6.13 -4.59
CA VAL A 16 -5.62 7.15 -4.08
C VAL A 16 -5.09 6.76 -2.70
N MET A 17 -5.97 6.31 -1.79
CA MET A 17 -5.54 5.87 -0.46
C MET A 17 -4.54 4.71 -0.48
N ARG A 18 -4.70 3.75 -1.39
CA ARG A 18 -3.76 2.63 -1.53
C ARG A 18 -2.42 3.10 -2.07
N GLN A 19 -2.43 3.93 -3.11
CA GLN A 19 -1.22 4.46 -3.72
C GLN A 19 -0.40 5.30 -2.72
N ASP A 20 -1.08 6.21 -1.99
CA ASP A 20 -0.45 7.03 -0.96
C ASP A 20 0.19 6.17 0.14
N TYR A 21 -0.52 5.12 0.59
CA TYR A 21 0.00 4.22 1.61
C TYR A 21 1.20 3.43 1.11
N PHE A 22 1.14 2.85 -0.09
CA PHE A 22 2.24 2.10 -0.67
C PHE A 22 3.47 2.99 -0.87
N GLN A 23 3.30 4.21 -1.39
CA GLN A 23 4.40 5.15 -1.51
C GLN A 23 5.03 5.49 -0.16
N ALA A 24 4.21 5.76 0.87
CA ALA A 24 4.70 6.09 2.20
C ALA A 24 5.48 4.94 2.85
N MET A 25 5.12 3.69 2.54
CA MET A 25 5.77 2.50 3.06
C MET A 25 6.98 2.03 2.22
N ASP A 26 7.30 2.72 1.12
CA ASP A 26 8.30 2.31 0.12
C ASP A 26 7.93 0.98 -0.54
N TRP A 27 6.67 0.86 -0.95
CA TRP A 27 6.11 -0.27 -1.68
C TRP A 27 5.75 0.16 -3.10
N ASP A 28 5.84 -0.78 -4.03
CA ASP A 28 5.45 -0.59 -5.42
C ASP A 28 3.93 -0.39 -5.52
N THR A 29 3.50 0.72 -6.13
CA THR A 29 2.09 1.12 -6.15
C THR A 29 1.21 0.26 -7.06
N GLU A 30 1.81 -0.45 -8.02
CA GLU A 30 1.09 -1.31 -8.96
C GLU A 30 0.94 -2.74 -8.44
N THR A 31 2.03 -3.30 -7.89
CA THR A 31 2.12 -4.69 -7.45
C THR A 31 1.89 -4.88 -5.95
N GLY A 32 1.98 -3.81 -5.16
CA GLY A 32 1.89 -3.84 -3.70
C GLY A 32 3.10 -4.48 -3.01
N LYS A 33 4.19 -4.72 -3.73
CA LYS A 33 5.40 -5.35 -3.17
C LYS A 33 6.24 -4.33 -2.41
N PRO A 34 6.67 -4.61 -1.17
CA PRO A 34 7.66 -3.80 -0.49
C PRO A 34 8.97 -3.75 -1.28
N SER A 35 9.64 -2.61 -1.33
CA SER A 35 10.94 -2.53 -1.98
C SER A 35 11.95 -3.49 -1.34
N LYS A 36 12.90 -3.98 -2.14
CA LYS A 36 13.99 -4.81 -1.62
C LYS A 36 14.78 -4.10 -0.51
N SER A 37 14.98 -2.79 -0.64
CA SER A 37 15.65 -1.96 0.37
C SER A 37 14.89 -1.97 1.69
N LYS A 38 13.57 -1.75 1.66
CA LYS A 38 12.72 -1.74 2.85
C LYS A 38 12.73 -3.10 3.56
N LEU A 39 12.69 -4.19 2.82
CA LEU A 39 12.76 -5.54 3.41
C LEU A 39 14.09 -5.79 4.11
N LEU A 40 15.20 -5.37 3.51
CA LEU A 40 16.53 -5.51 4.11
C LEU A 40 16.69 -4.63 5.36
N GLU A 41 16.17 -3.40 5.34
CA GLU A 41 16.13 -2.49 6.51
C GLU A 41 15.38 -3.12 7.69
N LEU A 42 14.29 -3.81 7.41
CA LEU A 42 13.47 -4.50 8.42
C LEU A 42 14.03 -5.87 8.84
N GLY A 43 15.17 -6.32 8.29
CA GLY A 43 15.77 -7.61 8.59
C GLY A 43 15.07 -8.81 7.94
N LEU A 44 14.19 -8.59 6.98
CA LEU A 44 13.39 -9.60 6.26
C LEU A 44 14.10 -10.09 4.99
N LYS A 45 15.37 -10.48 5.13
CA LYS A 45 16.22 -10.86 4.00
C LYS A 45 15.70 -12.09 3.24
N ASP A 46 15.22 -13.09 3.96
CA ASP A 46 14.62 -14.31 3.41
C ASP A 46 13.39 -14.00 2.54
N VAL A 47 12.53 -13.09 2.99
CA VAL A 47 11.38 -12.62 2.22
C VAL A 47 11.84 -11.85 0.98
N ALA A 48 12.85 -10.98 1.12
CA ALA A 48 13.41 -10.24 0.00
C ALA A 48 13.93 -11.16 -1.12
N GLU A 49 14.60 -12.25 -0.75
CA GLU A 49 15.09 -13.26 -1.70
C GLU A 49 13.94 -14.03 -2.39
N ALA A 50 12.83 -14.27 -1.68
CA ALA A 50 11.69 -14.98 -2.24
C ALA A 50 10.87 -14.16 -3.25
N ILE A 51 10.72 -12.84 -3.03
CA ILE A 51 9.85 -11.99 -3.86
C ILE A 51 10.60 -11.06 -4.84
N TRP A 52 11.91 -10.92 -4.66
CA TRP A 52 12.83 -10.17 -5.53
C TRP A 52 14.02 -11.04 -5.99
N PRO A 53 13.80 -11.96 -6.97
CA PRO A 53 14.83 -12.84 -7.51
C PRO A 53 15.95 -12.08 -8.24
#